data_AF-A0A520JER4-F1
#
_entry.id   AF-A0A520JER4-F1
#
_cell.length_a   1.000
_cell.length_b   1.000
_cell.length_c   1.000
_cell.angle_alpha   90.00
_cell.angle_beta   90.00
_cell.angle_gamma   90.00
#
_symmetry.space_group_name_H-M   'P 1'
#
loop_
_entity.id
_entity.type
_entity.pdbx_description
1 polymer ?
#
loop_
_entity_poly.entity_id
_entity_poly.type
_entity_poly.pdbx_seq_one_letter_code
_entity_poly.pdbx_strand_id
1 'polypeptide(L)'
;MSVRDRSTRALTPAETRLAASVFGDAIDYAPVRLARRKWAFFQPRDTVMAPRGCIHFHPKGDLWCDDFAHAHLTLQGLFIHEMTHIWQHQRGIFLPLVRHPWCRYDYALRPGVALHRYGIEQQGEIVRHAFLLRAGATVAGAPPLAQYETLLPFKPRVSA
;
A
#
# COMPACT_ATOMS: atom_id res chain seq x y z
N MET A 1 6.74 4.08 -36.34
CA MET A 1 6.77 3.14 -35.21
C MET A 1 6.16 3.83 -34.00
N SER A 2 4.97 3.41 -33.56
CA SER A 2 4.24 4.07 -32.48
C SER A 2 4.94 3.80 -31.14
N VAL A 3 5.43 4.86 -30.49
CA VAL A 3 5.95 4.81 -29.13
C VAL A 3 4.77 4.51 -28.21
N ARG A 4 4.59 3.24 -27.85
CA ARG A 4 3.63 2.87 -26.80
C ARG A 4 4.06 3.58 -25.52
N ASP A 5 3.20 4.45 -25.02
CA ASP A 5 3.35 5.07 -23.71
C ASP A 5 3.48 3.97 -22.64
N ARG A 6 4.70 3.76 -22.12
CA ARG A 6 5.00 2.80 -21.05
C ARG A 6 4.68 3.36 -19.66
N SER A 7 3.91 4.45 -19.56
CA SER A 7 3.66 5.12 -18.29
C SER A 7 2.77 4.34 -17.31
N THR A 8 2.09 3.27 -17.74
CA THR A 8 1.18 2.47 -16.90
C THR A 8 1.32 0.97 -17.19
N ARG A 9 1.35 0.13 -16.15
CA ARG A 9 1.42 -1.34 -16.25
C ARG A 9 0.51 -2.04 -15.25
N ALA A 10 0.22 -3.32 -15.50
CA ALA A 10 -0.40 -4.20 -14.51
C ALA A 10 0.63 -4.64 -13.45
N LEU A 11 0.14 -5.21 -12.34
CA LEU A 11 1.00 -5.89 -11.38
C LEU A 11 1.72 -7.06 -12.04
N THR A 12 2.98 -7.28 -11.69
CA THR A 12 3.69 -8.50 -12.06
C THR A 12 3.09 -9.69 -11.28
N PRO A 13 3.31 -10.94 -11.73
CA PRO A 13 2.95 -12.10 -10.94
C PRO A 13 3.62 -12.13 -9.55
N ALA A 14 4.84 -11.62 -9.44
CA ALA A 14 5.56 -11.53 -8.18
C ALA A 14 4.96 -10.49 -7.24
N GLU A 15 4.59 -9.30 -7.75
CA GLU A 15 3.89 -8.26 -6.99
C GLU A 15 2.51 -8.72 -6.51
N THR A 16 1.80 -9.48 -7.36
CA THR A 16 0.51 -10.07 -6.98
C THR A 16 0.68 -11.05 -5.82
N ARG A 17 1.69 -11.93 -5.87
CA ARG A 17 2.00 -12.85 -4.77
C ARG A 17 2.42 -12.12 -3.51
N LEU A 18 3.27 -11.09 -3.63
CA LEU A 18 3.69 -10.26 -2.49
C LEU A 18 2.47 -9.63 -1.81
N ALA A 19 1.59 -8.99 -2.57
CA ALA A 19 0.37 -8.40 -2.03
C ALA A 19 -0.59 -9.46 -1.46
N ALA A 20 -0.75 -10.61 -2.12
CA ALA A 20 -1.60 -11.71 -1.65
C ALA A 20 -1.10 -12.35 -0.34
N SER A 21 0.21 -12.28 -0.05
CA SER A 21 0.76 -12.70 1.24
C SER A 21 0.30 -11.82 2.41
N VAL A 22 -0.17 -10.60 2.14
CA VAL A 22 -0.71 -9.68 3.15
C VAL A 22 -2.23 -9.63 3.12
N PHE A 23 -2.81 -9.37 1.95
CA PHE A 23 -4.24 -9.09 1.79
C PHE A 23 -5.07 -10.32 1.46
N GLY A 24 -4.45 -11.44 1.07
CA GLY A 24 -5.16 -12.65 0.65
C GLY A 24 -6.10 -12.37 -0.52
N ASP A 25 -7.39 -12.63 -0.30
CA ASP A 25 -8.46 -12.40 -1.28
C ASP A 25 -9.23 -11.10 -1.06
N ALA A 26 -8.74 -10.23 -0.16
CA ALA A 26 -9.41 -8.97 0.13
C ALA A 26 -9.32 -7.95 -1.01
N ILE A 27 -8.45 -8.18 -2.00
CA ILE A 27 -8.22 -7.32 -3.16
C ILE A 27 -8.42 -8.14 -4.43
N ASP A 28 -9.21 -7.63 -5.37
CA ASP A 28 -9.14 -8.07 -6.76
C ASP A 28 -7.92 -7.41 -7.42
N TYR A 29 -6.88 -8.20 -7.68
CA TYR A 29 -5.61 -7.73 -8.24
C TYR A 29 -5.67 -7.45 -9.75
N ALA A 30 -6.59 -8.09 -10.47
CA ALA A 30 -6.67 -8.00 -11.92
C ALA A 30 -6.87 -6.57 -12.47
N PRO A 31 -7.70 -5.70 -11.87
CA PRO A 31 -7.85 -4.30 -12.31
C PRO A 31 -6.71 -3.38 -11.84
N VAL A 32 -5.82 -3.82 -10.95
CA VAL A 32 -4.81 -2.95 -10.33
C VAL A 32 -3.74 -2.54 -11.33
N ARG A 33 -3.41 -1.24 -11.36
CA ARG A 33 -2.39 -0.69 -12.26
C ARG A 33 -1.36 0.14 -11.49
N LEU A 34 -0.11 0.14 -11.95
CA LEU A 34 0.95 1.02 -11.47
C LEU A 34 1.29 2.01 -12.59
N ALA A 35 1.32 3.30 -12.28
CA ALA A 35 1.62 4.33 -13.26
C ALA A 35 2.76 5.23 -12.82
N ARG A 36 3.75 5.41 -13.68
CA ARG A 36 4.86 6.37 -13.51
C ARG A 36 4.45 7.75 -14.04
N ARG A 37 3.39 8.31 -13.47
CA ARG A 37 2.85 9.64 -13.82
C ARG A 37 2.24 10.30 -12.60
N LYS A 38 2.27 11.64 -12.58
CA LYS A 38 1.51 12.42 -11.61
C LYS A 38 0.02 12.10 -11.71
N TRP A 39 -0.64 12.00 -10.57
CA TRP A 39 -2.08 11.84 -10.47
C TRP A 39 -2.82 13.19 -10.56
N ALA A 40 -2.31 14.26 -9.94
CA ALA A 40 -2.91 15.60 -9.97
C ALA A 40 -1.86 16.72 -9.94
N PHE A 41 -2.22 17.90 -10.45
CA PHE A 41 -1.32 19.07 -10.57
C PHE A 41 -0.75 19.55 -9.22
N PHE A 42 -1.50 19.36 -8.12
CA PHE A 42 -1.14 19.71 -6.74
C PHE A 42 -0.64 18.54 -5.88
N GLN A 43 -0.28 17.40 -6.48
CA GLN A 43 0.28 16.25 -5.74
C GLN A 43 1.67 16.61 -5.18
N PRO A 44 1.89 16.62 -3.85
CA PRO A 44 3.23 16.67 -3.27
C PRO A 44 4.04 15.47 -3.76
N ARG A 45 5.36 15.65 -3.91
CA ARG A 45 6.26 14.64 -4.51
C ARG A 45 6.22 13.28 -3.79
N ASP A 46 5.86 13.28 -2.52
CA ASP A 46 5.90 12.11 -1.63
C ASP A 46 4.52 11.45 -1.42
N THR A 47 3.50 11.89 -2.18
CA THR A 47 2.15 11.33 -2.06
C THR A 47 1.90 10.40 -3.22
N VAL A 48 1.61 9.12 -2.97
CA VAL A 48 1.12 8.19 -3.97
C VAL A 48 -0.41 8.09 -3.82
N MET A 49 -1.14 8.07 -4.94
CA MET A 49 -2.61 8.15 -4.93
C MET A 49 -3.23 7.01 -5.73
N ALA A 50 -4.32 6.43 -5.20
CA ALA A 50 -5.04 5.28 -5.77
C ALA A 50 -6.56 5.53 -5.95
N PRO A 51 -6.98 6.43 -6.85
CA PRO A 51 -8.34 6.97 -6.91
C PRO A 51 -9.28 6.17 -7.83
N ARG A 52 -8.72 5.21 -8.59
CA ARG A 52 -9.41 4.36 -9.57
C ARG A 52 -8.74 2.97 -9.68
N GLY A 53 -8.16 2.47 -8.59
CA GLY A 53 -7.40 1.20 -8.64
C GLY A 53 -6.02 1.31 -9.32
N CYS A 54 -5.49 2.52 -9.51
CA CYS A 54 -4.16 2.73 -10.08
C CYS A 54 -3.27 3.50 -9.10
N ILE A 55 -2.09 2.95 -8.77
CA ILE A 55 -1.08 3.56 -7.91
C ILE A 55 -0.17 4.46 -8.75
N HIS A 56 -0.10 5.74 -8.41
CA HIS A 56 0.63 6.75 -9.18
C HIS A 56 1.96 7.17 -8.54
N PHE A 57 3.07 6.81 -9.16
CA PHE A 57 4.43 7.22 -8.76
C PHE A 57 4.89 8.44 -9.56
N HIS A 58 5.51 9.40 -8.88
CA HIS A 58 6.03 10.60 -9.52
C HIS A 58 7.17 10.24 -10.49
N PRO A 59 7.15 10.68 -11.77
CA PRO A 59 8.11 10.21 -12.78
C PRO A 59 9.57 10.63 -12.51
N LYS A 60 9.75 11.74 -11.80
CA LYS A 60 11.06 12.24 -11.34
C LYS A 60 11.40 11.86 -9.89
N GLY A 61 10.64 10.95 -9.27
CA GLY A 61 10.94 10.43 -7.94
C GLY A 61 11.64 9.07 -8.02
N ASP A 62 12.32 8.70 -6.95
CA ASP A 62 13.13 7.47 -6.89
C ASP A 62 12.36 6.27 -6.32
N LEU A 63 11.05 6.41 -6.15
CA LEU A 63 10.17 5.39 -5.57
C LEU A 63 9.59 4.40 -6.59
N TRP A 64 9.84 4.60 -7.89
CA TRP A 64 9.39 3.68 -8.93
C TRP A 64 10.29 2.44 -8.99
N CYS A 65 9.66 1.26 -9.07
CA CYS A 65 10.34 0.01 -9.36
C CYS A 65 9.61 -0.75 -10.49
N ASP A 66 10.38 -1.41 -11.37
CA ASP A 66 9.82 -2.24 -12.43
C ASP A 66 9.21 -3.54 -11.89
N ASP A 67 9.69 -4.00 -10.72
CA ASP A 67 9.07 -5.08 -9.95
C ASP A 67 9.31 -4.88 -8.44
N PHE A 68 8.29 -4.42 -7.73
CA PHE A 68 8.39 -4.15 -6.29
C PHE A 68 8.67 -5.41 -5.47
N ALA A 69 8.32 -6.61 -5.94
CA ALA A 69 8.58 -7.85 -5.21
C ALA A 69 10.07 -8.21 -5.12
N HIS A 70 10.89 -7.68 -6.03
CA HIS A 70 12.34 -7.88 -6.04
C HIS A 70 13.11 -6.64 -5.53
N ALA A 71 12.40 -5.60 -5.11
CA ALA A 71 13.00 -4.39 -4.57
C ALA A 71 13.50 -4.60 -3.12
N HIS A 72 14.27 -3.65 -2.60
CA HIS A 72 14.63 -3.62 -1.18
C HIS A 72 13.38 -3.56 -0.29
N LEU A 73 13.50 -4.09 0.92
CA LEU A 73 12.37 -4.27 1.84
C LEU A 73 11.59 -2.97 2.12
N THR A 74 12.28 -1.83 2.14
CA THR A 74 11.64 -0.51 2.28
C THR A 74 10.66 -0.21 1.13
N LEU A 75 11.03 -0.52 -0.12
CA LEU A 75 10.18 -0.32 -1.29
C LEU A 75 9.06 -1.37 -1.37
N GLN A 76 9.32 -2.61 -0.92
CA GLN A 76 8.26 -3.60 -0.72
C GLN A 76 7.22 -3.08 0.30
N GLY A 77 7.68 -2.53 1.42
CA GLY A 77 6.83 -1.94 2.44
C GLY A 77 6.01 -0.76 1.92
N LEU A 78 6.61 0.13 1.12
CA LEU A 78 5.90 1.21 0.43
C LEU A 78 4.81 0.64 -0.49
N PHE A 79 5.13 -0.37 -1.30
CA PHE A 79 4.15 -1.02 -2.17
C PHE A 79 2.98 -1.60 -1.38
N ILE A 80 3.24 -2.26 -0.23
CA ILE A 80 2.19 -2.79 0.65
C ILE A 80 1.33 -1.67 1.26
N HIS A 81 1.92 -0.53 1.63
CA HIS A 81 1.16 0.66 2.06
C HIS A 81 0.18 1.10 0.96
N GLU A 82 0.66 1.24 -0.27
CA GLU A 82 -0.17 1.67 -1.40
C GLU A 82 -1.25 0.63 -1.77
N MET A 83 -0.96 -0.65 -1.63
CA MET A 83 -1.97 -1.70 -1.80
C MET A 83 -3.07 -1.64 -0.73
N THR A 84 -2.80 -1.09 0.45
CA THR A 84 -3.85 -0.80 1.46
C THR A 84 -4.83 0.24 0.93
N HIS A 85 -4.36 1.25 0.20
CA HIS A 85 -5.22 2.24 -0.44
C HIS A 85 -6.04 1.65 -1.60
N ILE A 86 -5.48 0.71 -2.35
CA ILE A 86 -6.23 -0.07 -3.35
C ILE A 86 -7.36 -0.86 -2.68
N TRP A 87 -7.07 -1.55 -1.58
CA TRP A 87 -8.08 -2.26 -0.78
C TRP A 87 -9.18 -1.33 -0.28
N GLN A 88 -8.82 -0.20 0.32
CA GLN A 88 -9.77 0.83 0.78
C GLN A 88 -10.67 1.29 -0.37
N HIS A 89 -10.08 1.57 -1.53
CA HIS A 89 -10.81 1.99 -2.72
C HIS A 89 -11.80 0.93 -3.21
N GLN A 90 -11.40 -0.34 -3.27
CA GLN A 90 -12.30 -1.44 -3.68
C GLN A 90 -13.45 -1.66 -2.69
N ARG A 91 -13.29 -1.24 -1.43
CA ARG A 91 -14.37 -1.20 -0.43
C ARG A 91 -15.28 0.03 -0.53
N GLY A 92 -15.12 0.86 -1.55
CA GLY A 92 -15.95 2.05 -1.79
C GLY A 92 -15.46 3.31 -1.08
N ILE A 93 -14.26 3.32 -0.50
CA ILE A 93 -13.70 4.52 0.14
C ILE A 93 -13.16 5.45 -0.95
N PHE A 94 -13.78 6.62 -1.10
CA PHE A 94 -13.31 7.64 -2.02
C PHE A 94 -12.17 8.46 -1.39
N LEU A 95 -10.94 7.96 -1.54
CA LEU A 95 -9.73 8.52 -0.91
C LEU A 95 -9.54 10.03 -1.09
N PRO A 96 -9.86 10.65 -2.25
CA PRO A 96 -9.72 12.10 -2.40
C PRO A 96 -10.66 12.95 -1.52
N LEU A 97 -11.80 12.41 -1.07
CA LEU A 97 -12.69 13.11 -0.13
C LEU A 97 -12.29 12.90 1.34
N VAL A 98 -11.47 11.88 1.62
CA VAL A 98 -11.08 11.49 2.98
C VAL A 98 -9.66 11.96 3.34
N ARG A 99 -8.78 12.15 2.34
CA ARG A 99 -7.44 12.73 2.51
C ARG A 99 -7.52 14.26 2.64
N HIS A 100 -7.48 14.76 3.87
CA HIS A 100 -7.30 16.19 4.15
C HIS A 100 -5.82 16.52 4.40
N PRO A 101 -5.37 17.78 4.22
CA PRO A 101 -3.98 18.20 4.42
C PRO A 101 -3.39 17.92 5.82
N TRP A 102 -4.24 17.56 6.78
CA TRP A 102 -3.87 17.28 8.18
C TRP A 102 -3.90 15.78 8.52
N CYS A 103 -3.91 14.89 7.51
CA CYS A 103 -3.78 13.45 7.75
C CYS A 103 -2.50 13.16 8.54
N ARG A 104 -2.66 12.50 9.70
CA ARG A 104 -1.56 12.10 10.56
C ARG A 104 -1.10 10.70 10.19
N TYR A 105 0.22 10.56 10.02
CA TYR A 105 0.88 9.27 9.83
C TYR A 105 1.17 8.61 11.19
N ASP A 106 1.41 9.42 12.23
CA ASP A 106 1.61 8.92 13.59
C ASP A 106 0.33 8.27 14.13
N TYR A 107 0.49 7.08 14.70
CA TYR A 107 -0.58 6.37 15.38
C TYR A 107 -0.02 5.67 16.63
N ALA A 108 -0.90 5.39 17.59
CA ALA A 108 -0.61 4.51 18.70
C ALA A 108 -1.55 3.31 18.60
N LEU A 109 -1.00 2.08 18.65
CA LEU A 109 -1.84 0.89 18.68
C LEU A 109 -2.63 0.85 19.98
N ARG A 110 -3.94 0.78 19.85
CA ARG A 110 -4.86 0.58 20.96
C ARG A 110 -5.37 -0.87 20.93
N PRO A 111 -5.14 -1.67 21.99
CA PRO A 111 -5.67 -3.03 22.06
C PRO A 111 -7.18 -3.07 21.80
N GLY A 112 -7.63 -4.01 20.98
CA GLY A 112 -9.07 -4.20 20.66
C GLY A 112 -9.69 -3.17 19.71
N VAL A 113 -8.93 -2.19 19.22
CA VAL A 113 -9.44 -1.20 18.25
C VAL A 113 -9.29 -1.74 16.84
N ALA A 114 -10.40 -2.04 16.15
CA ALA A 114 -10.35 -2.53 14.77
C ALA A 114 -9.70 -1.53 13.80
N LEU A 115 -9.03 -2.04 12.75
CA LEU A 115 -8.29 -1.25 11.74
C LEU A 115 -9.10 -0.08 11.15
N HIS A 116 -10.40 -0.29 10.88
CA HIS A 116 -11.26 0.74 10.29
C HIS A 116 -11.48 1.98 11.18
N ARG A 117 -11.13 1.92 12.47
CA ARG A 117 -11.23 3.07 13.39
C ARG A 117 -10.00 3.98 13.36
N TYR A 118 -8.95 3.58 12.64
CA TYR A 118 -7.78 4.41 12.37
C TYR A 118 -7.97 5.21 11.09
N GLY A 119 -7.27 6.35 10.97
CA GLY A 119 -7.27 7.14 9.74
C GLY A 119 -6.70 6.36 8.56
N ILE A 120 -7.09 6.71 7.33
CA ILE A 120 -6.72 5.95 6.13
C ILE A 120 -5.21 5.78 5.92
N GLU A 121 -4.40 6.81 6.24
CA GLU A 121 -2.94 6.74 6.20
C GLU A 121 -2.38 5.87 7.32
N GLN A 122 -2.95 5.96 8.52
CA GLN A 122 -2.56 5.14 9.66
C GLN A 122 -2.84 3.66 9.38
N GLN A 123 -3.96 3.35 8.70
CA GLN A 123 -4.24 1.99 8.26
C GLN A 123 -3.15 1.49 7.32
N GLY A 124 -2.71 2.31 6.36
CA GLY A 124 -1.60 1.97 5.45
C GLY A 124 -0.31 1.67 6.23
N GLU A 125 0.07 2.55 7.16
CA GLU A 125 1.29 2.37 7.95
C GLU A 125 1.20 1.17 8.90
N ILE A 126 0.04 0.90 9.51
CA ILE A 126 -0.20 -0.30 10.34
C ILE A 126 0.04 -1.57 9.52
N VAL A 127 -0.50 -1.64 8.30
CA VAL A 127 -0.33 -2.80 7.42
C VAL A 127 1.11 -2.95 6.96
N ARG A 128 1.76 -1.83 6.58
CA ARG A 128 3.18 -1.79 6.22
C ARG A 128 4.08 -2.27 7.36
N HIS A 129 3.89 -1.77 8.58
CA HIS A 129 4.68 -2.17 9.74
C HIS A 129 4.49 -3.65 10.06
N ALA A 130 3.28 -4.18 10.00
CA ALA A 130 3.03 -5.60 10.17
C ALA A 130 3.80 -6.45 9.13
N PHE A 131 3.81 -6.01 7.86
CA PHE A 131 4.58 -6.66 6.81
C PHE A 131 6.09 -6.62 7.08
N LEU A 132 6.64 -5.46 7.44
CA LEU A 132 8.06 -5.30 7.75
C LEU A 132 8.49 -6.18 8.95
N LEU A 133 7.67 -6.21 10.01
CA LEU A 133 7.92 -7.04 11.19
C LEU A 133 7.89 -8.54 10.86
N ARG A 134 6.97 -8.99 9.99
CA ARG A 134 6.95 -10.39 9.49
C ARG A 134 8.20 -10.75 8.71
N ALA A 135 8.77 -9.80 7.98
CA ALA A 135 10.02 -9.96 7.25
C ALA A 135 11.27 -9.84 8.14
N GLY A 136 11.11 -9.68 9.46
CA GLY A 136 12.21 -9.59 10.42
C GLY A 136 12.87 -8.22 10.52
N ALA A 137 12.28 -7.17 9.95
CA ALA A 137 12.78 -5.80 10.10
C ALA A 137 12.43 -5.21 11.47
N THR A 138 13.28 -4.32 11.96
CA THR A 138 13.01 -3.52 13.15
C THR A 138 12.32 -2.21 12.75
N VAL A 139 11.15 -1.94 13.34
CA VAL A 139 10.47 -0.65 13.21
C VAL A 139 10.58 0.07 14.56
N ALA A 140 11.25 1.22 14.59
CA ALA A 140 11.50 1.96 15.83
C ALA A 140 10.18 2.37 16.50
N GLY A 141 10.02 2.02 17.78
CA GLY A 141 8.81 2.32 18.54
C GLY A 141 7.57 1.48 18.17
N ALA A 142 7.68 0.54 17.23
CA ALA A 142 6.57 -0.35 16.91
C ALA A 142 6.37 -1.41 18.02
N PRO A 143 5.11 -1.69 18.40
CA PRO A 143 4.81 -2.84 19.24
C PRO A 143 5.17 -4.19 18.59
N PRO A 144 5.11 -5.31 19.33
CA PRO A 144 5.36 -6.64 18.77
C PRO A 144 4.37 -6.98 17.64
N LEU A 145 4.82 -7.76 16.65
CA LEU A 145 4.01 -8.21 15.50
C LEU A 145 2.63 -8.77 15.92
N ALA A 146 2.59 -9.60 16.98
CA ALA A 146 1.35 -10.20 17.46
C ALA A 146 0.24 -9.17 17.73
N GLN A 147 0.59 -7.96 18.18
CA GLN A 147 -0.37 -6.90 18.44
C GLN A 147 -0.95 -6.33 17.15
N TYR A 148 -0.15 -6.23 16.08
CA TYR A 148 -0.64 -5.84 14.75
C TYR A 148 -1.60 -6.87 14.17
N GLU A 149 -1.30 -8.17 14.33
CA GLU A 149 -2.10 -9.25 13.75
C GLU A 149 -3.52 -9.30 14.32
N THR A 150 -3.74 -8.83 15.55
CA THR A 150 -5.09 -8.69 16.12
C THR A 150 -5.97 -7.65 15.41
N LEU A 151 -5.36 -6.72 14.67
CA LEU A 151 -6.04 -5.58 14.05
C LEU A 151 -6.36 -5.84 12.57
N LEU A 152 -5.54 -6.67 11.92
CA LEU A 152 -5.59 -6.88 10.48
C LEU A 152 -6.78 -7.78 10.12
N PRO A 153 -7.71 -7.31 9.26
CA PRO A 153 -8.88 -8.09 8.87
C PRO A 153 -8.58 -9.10 7.74
N PHE A 154 -7.30 -9.30 7.40
CA PHE A 154 -6.89 -10.08 6.22
C PHE A 154 -6.59 -11.52 6.60
N LYS A 155 -6.83 -12.42 5.64
CA LYS A 155 -6.44 -13.82 5.72
C LYS A 155 -5.32 -14.05 4.71
N PRO A 156 -4.03 -13.99 5.11
CA PRO A 156 -2.91 -14.25 4.22
C PRO A 156 -3.06 -15.55 3.46
N ARG A 157 -2.75 -15.54 2.15
CA ARG A 157 -2.46 -16.78 1.44
C ARG A 157 -1.05 -17.21 1.86
N VAL A 158 -0.95 -18.27 2.65
CA VAL A 158 0.32 -18.91 2.94
C VAL A 158 0.71 -19.68 1.67
N SER A 159 1.85 -19.36 1.08
CA SER A 159 2.41 -20.18 0.01
C SER A 159 2.66 -21.59 0.56
N ALA A 160 2.00 -22.59 -0.04
CA ALA A 160 2.36 -23.99 0.15
C ALA A 160 3.74 -24.27 -0.44
#